data_AF-A0A0B3VH13-F1
#
_entry.id   AF-A0A0B3VH13-F1
#
_cell.length_a   1.000
_cell.length_b   1.000
_cell.length_c   1.000
_cell.angle_alpha   90.00
_cell.angle_beta   90.00
_cell.angle_gamma   90.00
#
_symmetry.space_group_name_H-M   'P 1'
#
loop_
_entity.id
_entity.type
_entity.pdbx_description
1 polymer ?
#
loop_
_entity_poly.entity_id
_entity_poly.type
_entity_poly.pdbx_seq_one_letter_code
_entity_poly.pdbx_strand_id
1 'polypeptide(L)'
;MEYTMGTKLTNISVDMNIVKKLCKINEYKGEQIIYKKQPKSVIIDMTDDAITKFVYDTYIDSFNGGKENLIKLINNEITPHSREDIGVVEFRDVVKTVNSAYEDIQICSQTILELHGYLHRYSLVRGGRYRNEALGYLNLEYEKFDEFNKDLDNEFNVEKNIENKVENLCKKYYELLKEDKVQDLIIIASFVMDFILISPFKEDNLAMAKILTLLLLNKSGYEIGRFTSLGKLYYDENYIYFKTLFTKQGDFERDSYNMNKWLDYFLEFILIAYEDLTEEMNLTGNKKETKTRRIEKIINSTLGYFTKDDVRNQCPDIPEPTINRVFNNLRKSGKIEVVAKGRSAKWKKK
;
A
#
# COMPACT_ATOMS: atom_id res chain seq x y z
N MET A 1 15.36 -17.21 -21.62
CA MET A 1 14.88 -17.65 -20.29
C MET A 1 13.47 -17.09 -20.08
N GLU A 2 12.51 -17.85 -19.56
CA GLU A 2 11.12 -17.37 -19.34
C GLU A 2 11.05 -16.55 -18.05
N TYR A 3 10.39 -15.38 -18.11
CA TYR A 3 10.05 -14.56 -16.94
C TYR A 3 9.04 -15.28 -16.04
N THR A 4 8.87 -14.87 -14.78
CA THR A 4 7.96 -15.54 -13.83
C THR A 4 6.50 -15.50 -14.25
N MET A 5 6.07 -14.47 -15.00
CA MET A 5 4.75 -14.42 -15.63
C MET A 5 4.66 -15.24 -16.93
N GLY A 6 5.81 -15.65 -17.47
CA GLY A 6 5.95 -16.54 -18.62
C GLY A 6 5.99 -18.02 -18.25
N THR A 7 6.48 -18.37 -17.05
CA THR A 7 6.32 -19.72 -16.50
C THR A 7 4.83 -19.99 -16.24
N LYS A 8 4.43 -21.27 -16.27
CA LYS A 8 3.03 -21.66 -16.00
C LYS A 8 2.71 -21.40 -14.52
N LEU A 9 2.44 -20.15 -14.14
CA LEU A 9 1.99 -19.76 -12.79
C LEU A 9 0.78 -20.58 -12.34
N THR A 10 -0.06 -21.01 -13.27
CA THR A 10 -1.19 -21.92 -13.02
C THR A 10 -0.78 -23.28 -12.49
N ASN A 11 0.46 -23.69 -12.70
CA ASN A 11 0.96 -25.03 -12.40
C ASN A 11 2.03 -25.04 -11.30
N ILE A 12 2.46 -23.86 -10.81
CA ILE A 12 3.52 -23.77 -9.82
C ILE A 12 3.07 -24.37 -8.49
N SER A 13 3.93 -25.17 -7.85
CA SER A 13 3.64 -25.69 -6.52
C SER A 13 3.80 -24.57 -5.50
N VAL A 14 2.81 -24.41 -4.62
CA VAL A 14 2.78 -23.35 -3.59
C VAL A 14 2.80 -24.01 -2.21
N ASP A 15 3.71 -23.57 -1.36
CA ASP A 15 3.86 -24.10 0.00
C ASP A 15 2.67 -23.74 0.88
N MET A 16 2.34 -24.62 1.84
CA MET A 16 1.22 -24.40 2.76
C MET A 16 1.37 -23.12 3.59
N ASN A 17 2.59 -22.62 3.81
CA ASN A 17 2.80 -21.34 4.48
C ASN A 17 2.25 -20.17 3.64
N ILE A 18 2.51 -20.19 2.34
CA ILE A 18 1.99 -19.20 1.39
C ILE A 18 0.47 -19.24 1.38
N VAL A 19 -0.12 -20.43 1.34
CA VAL A 19 -1.58 -20.59 1.40
C VAL A 19 -2.15 -19.96 2.68
N LYS A 20 -1.52 -20.19 3.84
CA LYS A 20 -1.95 -19.56 5.11
C LYS A 20 -1.88 -18.03 5.05
N LYS A 21 -0.78 -17.47 4.53
CA LYS A 21 -0.62 -16.01 4.38
C LYS A 21 -1.68 -15.43 3.43
N LEU A 22 -1.91 -16.06 2.28
CA LEU A 22 -2.94 -15.65 1.35
C LEU A 22 -4.33 -15.65 1.99
N CYS A 23 -4.70 -16.71 2.71
CA CYS A 23 -5.96 -16.74 3.45
C CYS A 23 -6.06 -15.58 4.43
N LYS A 24 -5.02 -15.35 5.23
CA LYS A 24 -5.02 -14.30 6.26
C LYS A 24 -5.10 -12.89 5.67
N ILE A 25 -4.35 -12.62 4.60
CA ILE A 25 -4.39 -11.35 3.89
C ILE A 25 -5.78 -11.13 3.27
N ASN A 26 -6.44 -12.18 2.75
CA ASN A 26 -7.79 -12.06 2.21
C ASN A 26 -8.85 -11.82 3.31
N GLU A 27 -8.68 -12.39 4.50
CA GLU A 27 -9.50 -12.02 5.68
C GLU A 27 -9.35 -10.53 6.00
N TYR A 28 -8.11 -10.05 6.13
CA TYR A 28 -7.83 -8.62 6.37
C TYR A 28 -8.37 -7.73 5.26
N LYS A 29 -8.26 -8.17 3.99
CA LYS A 29 -8.85 -7.46 2.84
C LYS A 29 -10.36 -7.24 3.04
N GLY A 30 -11.08 -8.24 3.56
CA GLY A 30 -12.50 -8.11 3.91
C GLY A 30 -12.75 -7.15 5.08
N GLU A 31 -11.85 -7.11 6.06
CA GLU A 31 -11.92 -6.21 7.21
C GLU A 31 -11.60 -4.74 6.87
N GLN A 32 -10.96 -4.46 5.73
CA GLN A 32 -10.61 -3.10 5.30
C GLN A 32 -11.78 -2.10 5.29
N ILE A 33 -13.01 -2.61 5.17
CA ILE A 33 -14.23 -1.79 5.26
C ILE A 33 -14.32 -1.02 6.60
N ILE A 34 -13.69 -1.53 7.67
CA ILE A 34 -13.63 -0.89 8.98
C ILE A 34 -12.84 0.42 8.91
N TYR A 35 -11.73 0.43 8.18
CA TYR A 35 -10.89 1.62 7.99
C TYR A 35 -11.59 2.63 7.08
N LYS A 36 -12.22 2.16 6.00
CA LYS A 36 -12.96 3.02 5.06
C LYS A 36 -14.22 3.68 5.65
N LYS A 37 -14.77 3.11 6.73
CA LYS A 37 -15.95 3.66 7.43
C LYS A 37 -15.60 4.68 8.52
N GLN A 38 -14.31 4.97 8.75
CA GLN A 38 -13.91 6.02 9.68
C GLN A 38 -14.37 7.41 9.20
N PRO A 39 -14.47 8.40 10.10
CA PRO A 39 -14.77 9.78 9.69
C PRO A 39 -13.76 10.27 8.64
N LYS A 40 -14.23 11.07 7.68
CA LYS A 40 -13.39 11.58 6.58
C LYS A 40 -12.09 12.24 7.04
N SER A 41 -12.13 13.01 8.13
CA SER A 41 -10.93 13.64 8.70
C SER A 41 -9.90 12.60 9.16
N VAL A 42 -10.35 11.52 9.80
CA VAL A 42 -9.46 10.43 10.25
C VAL A 42 -8.86 9.70 9.06
N ILE A 43 -9.64 9.47 8.00
CA ILE A 43 -9.13 8.85 6.77
C ILE A 43 -8.04 9.71 6.13
N ILE A 44 -8.26 11.03 6.06
CA ILE A 44 -7.26 11.98 5.53
C ILE A 44 -5.98 11.92 6.38
N ASP A 45 -6.11 12.02 7.70
CA ASP A 45 -4.96 11.97 8.62
C ASP A 45 -4.18 10.65 8.48
N MET A 46 -4.88 9.52 8.42
CA MET A 46 -4.26 8.19 8.23
C MET A 46 -3.55 8.08 6.88
N THR A 47 -4.15 8.58 5.80
CA THR A 47 -3.53 8.53 4.47
C THR A 47 -2.32 9.46 4.38
N ASP A 48 -2.40 10.66 4.93
CA ASP A 48 -1.26 11.58 4.98
C ASP A 48 -0.10 11.00 5.82
N ASP A 49 -0.40 10.41 6.97
CA ASP A 49 0.60 9.73 7.80
C ASP A 49 1.21 8.51 7.09
N ALA A 50 0.40 7.70 6.42
CA ALA A 50 0.89 6.56 5.62
C ALA A 50 1.82 6.99 4.49
N ILE A 51 1.48 8.07 3.78
CA ILE A 51 2.34 8.66 2.74
C ILE A 51 3.65 9.14 3.37
N THR A 52 3.57 9.86 4.49
CA THR A 52 4.76 10.38 5.17
C THR A 52 5.68 9.26 5.61
N LYS A 53 5.15 8.21 6.25
CA LYS A 53 5.90 7.03 6.66
C LYS A 53 6.47 6.28 5.45
N PHE A 54 5.73 6.14 4.35
CA PHE A 54 6.23 5.50 3.12
C PHE A 54 7.47 6.23 2.60
N VAL A 55 7.36 7.54 2.37
CA VAL A 55 8.48 8.33 1.84
C VAL A 55 9.66 8.30 2.83
N TYR A 56 9.40 8.43 4.12
CA TYR A 56 10.42 8.34 5.15
C TYR A 56 11.15 6.99 5.11
N ASP A 57 10.44 5.86 5.18
CA ASP A 57 11.02 4.51 5.17
C ASP A 57 11.79 4.21 3.87
N THR A 58 11.42 4.87 2.76
CA THR A 58 12.10 4.72 1.47
C THR A 58 13.44 5.44 1.43
N TYR A 59 13.57 6.60 2.07
CA TYR A 59 14.75 7.46 1.99
C TYR A 59 15.62 7.46 3.25
N ILE A 60 15.13 6.95 4.38
CA ILE A 60 15.78 7.10 5.69
C ILE A 60 17.23 6.60 5.72
N ASP A 61 17.54 5.53 4.99
CA ASP A 61 18.86 4.92 4.97
C ASP A 61 19.81 5.58 3.95
N SER A 62 19.27 6.25 2.94
CA SER A 62 20.06 6.90 1.88
C SER A 62 20.14 8.42 2.02
N PHE A 63 19.29 9.05 2.83
CA PHE A 63 19.15 10.50 2.92
C PHE A 63 20.23 11.17 3.80
N ASN A 64 21.08 11.99 3.19
CA ASN A 64 22.22 12.61 3.89
C ASN A 64 21.83 13.85 4.72
N GLY A 65 20.70 14.48 4.43
CA GLY A 65 20.27 15.72 5.10
C GLY A 65 19.79 15.55 6.54
N GLY A 66 19.75 14.31 7.06
CA GLY A 66 19.33 13.99 8.42
C GLY A 66 17.82 13.82 8.59
N LYS A 67 17.43 13.04 9.61
CA LYS A 67 16.03 12.59 9.82
C LYS A 67 15.03 13.73 9.99
N GLU A 68 15.43 14.79 10.70
CA GLU A 68 14.57 15.96 10.95
C GLU A 68 14.25 16.71 9.64
N ASN A 69 15.26 16.93 8.80
CA ASN A 69 15.07 17.60 7.52
C ASN A 69 14.26 16.73 6.55
N LEU A 70 14.44 15.40 6.58
CA LEU A 70 13.62 14.48 5.78
C LEU A 70 12.13 14.65 6.09
N ILE A 71 11.76 14.65 7.37
CA ILE A 71 10.36 14.84 7.80
C ILE A 71 9.84 16.22 7.35
N LYS A 72 10.63 17.28 7.54
CA LYS A 72 10.28 18.65 7.11
C LYS A 72 10.07 18.74 5.59
N LEU A 73 10.90 18.07 4.79
CA LEU A 73 10.74 18.02 3.33
C LEU A 73 9.46 17.31 2.93
N ILE A 74 9.19 16.15 3.53
CA ILE A 74 7.99 15.36 3.26
C ILE A 74 6.73 16.18 3.57
N ASN A 75 6.75 16.95 4.66
CA ASN A 75 5.64 17.82 5.09
C ASN A 75 5.56 19.18 4.38
N ASN A 76 6.48 19.49 3.44
CA ASN A 76 6.61 20.81 2.81
C ASN A 76 6.87 21.97 3.81
N GLU A 77 7.54 21.70 4.93
CA GLU A 77 7.92 22.71 5.92
C GLU A 77 9.20 23.45 5.52
N ILE A 78 10.00 22.87 4.62
CA ILE A 78 11.21 23.50 4.05
C ILE A 78 11.19 23.41 2.52
N THR A 79 11.89 24.34 1.88
CA THR A 79 12.05 24.34 0.42
C THR A 79 13.19 23.38 0.02
N PRO A 80 13.01 22.51 -1.00
CA PRO A 80 14.08 21.64 -1.46
C PRO A 80 15.20 22.46 -2.12
N HIS A 81 16.45 22.16 -1.78
CA HIS A 81 17.63 22.88 -2.28
C HIS A 81 18.62 21.98 -3.02
N SER A 82 18.60 20.67 -2.74
CA SER A 82 19.46 19.67 -3.39
C SER A 82 18.66 18.77 -4.35
N ARG A 83 19.36 18.03 -5.24
CA ARG A 83 18.73 16.99 -6.08
C ARG A 83 18.07 15.91 -5.23
N GLU A 84 18.70 15.57 -4.11
CA GLU A 84 18.24 14.57 -3.15
C GLU A 84 16.93 15.03 -2.49
N ASP A 85 16.85 16.29 -2.05
CA ASP A 85 15.62 16.89 -1.50
C ASP A 85 14.48 16.87 -2.52
N ILE A 86 14.79 17.22 -3.77
CA ILE A 86 13.83 17.20 -4.87
C ILE A 86 13.33 15.77 -5.10
N GLY A 87 14.21 14.77 -5.04
CA GLY A 87 13.83 13.36 -5.19
C GLY A 87 12.82 12.89 -4.14
N VAL A 88 13.00 13.28 -2.87
CA VAL A 88 12.04 13.01 -1.78
C VAL A 88 10.67 13.59 -2.11
N VAL A 89 10.62 14.84 -2.58
CA VAL A 89 9.39 15.55 -2.93
C VAL A 89 8.71 14.92 -4.15
N GLU A 90 9.46 14.59 -5.19
CA GLU A 90 8.97 13.93 -6.40
C GLU A 90 8.37 12.56 -6.08
N PHE A 91 9.06 11.73 -5.29
CA PHE A 91 8.56 10.42 -4.89
C PHE A 91 7.27 10.53 -4.08
N ARG A 92 7.21 11.45 -3.10
CA ARG A 92 5.98 11.73 -2.34
C ARG A 92 4.81 12.08 -3.25
N ASP A 93 5.04 12.95 -4.22
CA ASP A 93 3.99 13.42 -5.12
C ASP A 93 3.50 12.31 -6.08
N VAL A 94 4.39 11.40 -6.48
CA VAL A 94 4.00 10.18 -7.23
C VAL A 94 3.16 9.24 -6.36
N VAL A 95 3.56 8.98 -5.11
CA VAL A 95 2.78 8.16 -4.17
C VAL A 95 1.38 8.76 -3.94
N LYS A 96 1.28 10.08 -3.76
CA LYS A 96 0.00 10.81 -3.66
C LYS A 96 -0.87 10.62 -4.90
N THR A 97 -0.27 10.73 -6.08
CA THR A 97 -0.96 10.56 -7.37
C THR A 97 -1.50 9.13 -7.51
N VAL A 98 -0.67 8.12 -7.24
CA VAL A 98 -1.08 6.71 -7.28
C VAL A 98 -2.19 6.42 -6.29
N ASN A 99 -2.08 6.87 -5.04
CA ASN A 99 -3.11 6.64 -4.02
C ASN A 99 -4.46 7.32 -4.35
N SER A 100 -4.44 8.42 -5.09
CA SER A 100 -5.65 9.18 -5.42
C SER A 100 -6.30 8.76 -6.73
N ALA A 101 -5.53 8.23 -7.68
CA ALA A 101 -5.98 7.96 -9.06
C ALA A 101 -5.78 6.50 -9.51
N TYR A 102 -5.44 5.56 -8.61
CA TYR A 102 -5.18 4.16 -8.98
C TYR A 102 -6.29 3.51 -9.81
N GLU A 103 -7.55 3.90 -9.64
CA GLU A 103 -8.69 3.36 -10.40
C GLU A 103 -8.54 3.65 -11.90
N ASP A 104 -8.15 4.88 -12.25
CA ASP A 104 -8.02 5.38 -13.62
C ASP A 104 -6.66 5.06 -14.27
N ILE A 105 -5.62 4.79 -13.47
CA ILE A 105 -4.28 4.51 -13.98
C ILE A 105 -4.25 3.12 -14.63
N GLN A 106 -4.10 3.05 -15.96
CA GLN A 106 -3.91 1.78 -16.67
C GLN A 106 -2.45 1.28 -16.54
N ILE A 107 -2.25 -0.03 -16.41
CA ILE A 107 -0.91 -0.62 -16.38
C ILE A 107 -0.45 -0.90 -17.81
N CYS A 108 0.40 -0.06 -18.37
CA CYS A 108 1.06 -0.29 -19.65
C CYS A 108 2.46 0.33 -19.65
N SER A 109 3.25 0.01 -20.69
CA SER A 109 4.61 0.54 -20.88
C SER A 109 4.65 2.08 -20.76
N GLN A 110 3.71 2.76 -21.44
CA GLN A 110 3.61 4.21 -21.44
C GLN A 110 3.36 4.80 -20.05
N THR A 111 2.42 4.24 -19.28
CA THR A 111 2.14 4.73 -17.93
C THR A 111 3.30 4.49 -16.97
N ILE A 112 4.04 3.38 -17.13
CA ILE A 112 5.26 3.11 -16.37
C ILE A 112 6.33 4.18 -16.68
N LEU A 113 6.48 4.58 -17.95
CA LEU A 113 7.36 5.69 -18.35
C LEU A 113 6.90 7.03 -17.76
N GLU A 114 5.60 7.31 -17.75
CA GLU A 114 5.06 8.55 -17.18
C GLU A 114 5.29 8.66 -15.68
N LEU A 115 5.04 7.59 -14.93
CA LEU A 115 5.31 7.53 -13.49
C LEU A 115 6.81 7.73 -13.20
N HIS A 116 7.69 7.08 -13.96
CA HIS A 116 9.12 7.35 -13.86
C HIS A 116 9.46 8.79 -14.27
N GLY A 117 8.78 9.36 -15.26
CA GLY A 117 8.93 10.77 -15.63
C GLY A 117 8.62 11.72 -14.46
N TYR A 118 7.62 11.38 -13.65
CA TYR A 118 7.26 12.14 -12.45
C TYR A 118 8.29 12.07 -11.32
N LEU A 119 9.08 10.99 -11.23
CA LEU A 119 10.24 10.90 -10.34
C LEU A 119 11.40 11.84 -10.71
N HIS A 120 11.30 12.51 -11.85
CA HIS A 120 12.29 13.47 -12.35
C HIS A 120 11.65 14.77 -12.86
N ARG A 121 10.41 15.07 -12.45
CA ARG A 121 9.64 16.21 -12.95
C ARG A 121 10.38 17.54 -12.81
N TYR A 122 11.13 17.72 -11.73
CA TYR A 122 11.90 18.92 -11.40
C TYR A 122 13.41 18.69 -11.54
N SER A 123 13.83 17.51 -12.02
CA SER A 123 15.23 17.21 -12.29
C SER A 123 15.68 17.81 -13.63
N LEU A 124 16.97 18.18 -13.69
CA LEU A 124 17.64 18.54 -14.94
C LEU A 124 17.79 17.34 -15.89
N VAL A 125 17.85 16.13 -15.32
CA VAL A 125 17.89 14.87 -16.07
C VAL A 125 16.45 14.40 -16.27
N ARG A 126 16.03 14.30 -17.53
CA ARG A 126 14.68 13.88 -17.90
C ARG A 126 14.51 12.38 -17.65
N GLY A 127 13.56 12.03 -16.79
CA GLY A 127 13.07 10.66 -16.63
C GLY A 127 12.09 10.25 -17.73
N GLY A 128 11.51 9.05 -17.59
CA GLY A 128 10.49 8.54 -18.50
C GLY A 128 11.06 8.04 -19.82
N ARG A 129 12.23 7.40 -19.74
CA ARG A 129 12.89 6.73 -20.86
C ARG A 129 13.54 5.45 -20.38
N TYR A 130 13.42 4.38 -21.15
CA TYR A 130 14.13 3.15 -20.87
C TYR A 130 15.64 3.31 -21.07
N ARG A 131 16.43 2.51 -20.36
CA ARG A 131 17.87 2.49 -20.55
C ARG A 131 18.19 2.02 -21.98
N ASN A 132 19.23 2.61 -22.56
CA ASN A 132 19.75 2.27 -23.88
C ASN A 132 21.13 1.59 -23.81
N GLU A 133 21.61 1.35 -22.60
CA GLU A 133 22.90 0.74 -22.27
C GLU A 133 22.69 -0.51 -21.43
N ALA A 134 23.60 -1.47 -21.57
CA ALA A 134 23.66 -2.64 -20.70
C ALA A 134 23.90 -2.20 -19.25
N LEU A 135 23.31 -2.91 -18.30
CA LEU A 135 23.55 -2.63 -16.88
C LEU A 135 24.96 -3.11 -16.50
N GLY A 136 25.93 -2.19 -16.50
CA GLY A 136 27.25 -2.42 -15.92
C GLY A 136 27.23 -2.18 -14.41
N TYR A 137 27.15 -3.23 -13.59
CA TYR A 137 27.27 -3.10 -12.14
C TYR A 137 28.72 -3.34 -11.70
N LEU A 138 29.31 -2.31 -11.08
CA LEU A 138 30.76 -2.16 -10.80
C LEU A 138 31.23 -2.84 -9.49
N ASN A 139 30.58 -3.92 -9.06
CA ASN A 139 30.96 -4.64 -7.84
C ASN A 139 31.34 -6.09 -8.17
N LEU A 140 32.45 -6.59 -7.60
CA LEU A 140 33.02 -7.93 -7.86
C LEU A 140 32.06 -9.11 -7.53
N GLU A 141 30.99 -8.91 -6.75
CA GLU A 141 29.91 -9.91 -6.57
C GLU A 141 28.89 -9.96 -7.72
N TYR A 142 28.93 -8.98 -8.64
CA TYR A 142 28.03 -8.82 -9.78
C TYR A 142 28.58 -9.44 -11.08
N GLU A 143 29.77 -10.06 -11.09
CA GLU A 143 30.29 -10.71 -12.30
C GLU A 143 29.41 -11.89 -12.80
N LYS A 144 28.58 -12.48 -11.93
CA LYS A 144 27.59 -13.52 -12.32
C LYS A 144 26.29 -12.95 -12.92
N PHE A 145 26.14 -11.64 -12.96
CA PHE A 145 25.01 -10.93 -13.56
C PHE A 145 25.06 -10.91 -15.09
N ASP A 146 26.24 -11.20 -15.64
CA ASP A 146 26.60 -10.99 -17.03
C ASP A 146 25.80 -11.89 -18.02
N GLU A 147 25.20 -13.01 -17.60
CA GLU A 147 24.43 -13.89 -18.52
C GLU A 147 22.95 -13.51 -18.71
N PHE A 148 22.23 -13.07 -17.67
CA PHE A 148 20.79 -12.78 -17.75
C PHE A 148 20.50 -11.55 -18.62
N ASN A 149 21.36 -10.54 -18.51
CA ASN A 149 21.27 -9.31 -19.29
C ASN A 149 21.96 -9.40 -20.65
N LYS A 150 22.88 -10.35 -20.88
CA LYS A 150 23.49 -10.53 -22.20
C LYS A 150 22.42 -10.79 -23.27
N ASP A 151 21.44 -11.64 -23.01
CA ASP A 151 20.34 -11.86 -23.97
C ASP A 151 19.42 -10.63 -24.13
N LEU A 152 19.28 -9.78 -23.09
CA LEU A 152 18.58 -8.50 -23.16
C LEU A 152 19.32 -7.47 -24.02
N ASP A 153 20.65 -7.45 -23.89
CA ASP A 153 21.53 -6.40 -24.37
C ASP A 153 22.28 -6.78 -25.68
N ASN A 154 22.16 -8.04 -26.15
CA ASN A 154 22.78 -8.56 -27.38
C ASN A 154 22.01 -8.27 -28.68
N GLU A 155 20.83 -7.66 -28.62
CA GLU A 155 20.05 -7.28 -29.80
C GLU A 155 20.28 -5.82 -30.23
N PHE A 156 20.16 -5.55 -31.54
CA PHE A 156 20.08 -4.19 -32.06
C PHE A 156 18.96 -3.42 -31.33
N ASN A 157 19.33 -2.35 -30.60
CA ASN A 157 18.44 -1.44 -29.86
C ASN A 157 17.87 -1.99 -28.53
N VAL A 158 18.69 -1.97 -27.48
CA VAL A 158 18.38 -2.33 -26.08
C VAL A 158 17.08 -1.68 -25.58
N GLU A 159 16.91 -0.38 -25.85
CA GLU A 159 15.75 0.40 -25.39
C GLU A 159 14.43 -0.19 -25.88
N LYS A 160 14.39 -0.57 -27.17
CA LYS A 160 13.21 -1.17 -27.81
C LYS A 160 12.93 -2.58 -27.28
N ASN A 161 13.96 -3.36 -26.95
CA ASN A 161 13.78 -4.68 -26.35
C ASN A 161 13.14 -4.57 -24.96
N ILE A 162 13.64 -3.65 -24.14
CA ILE A 162 13.08 -3.36 -22.82
C ILE A 162 11.63 -2.91 -22.93
N GLU A 163 11.32 -1.98 -23.84
CA GLU A 163 9.95 -1.53 -24.10
C GLU A 163 9.01 -2.69 -24.41
N ASN A 164 9.39 -3.57 -25.35
CA ASN A 164 8.59 -4.74 -25.71
C ASN A 164 8.36 -5.68 -24.52
N LYS A 165 9.37 -5.86 -23.66
CA LYS A 165 9.27 -6.73 -22.48
C LYS A 165 8.37 -6.15 -21.40
N VAL A 166 8.49 -4.86 -21.12
CA VAL A 166 7.60 -4.18 -20.17
C VAL A 166 6.16 -4.17 -20.68
N GLU A 167 5.96 -3.93 -21.98
CA GLU A 167 4.63 -3.99 -22.59
C GLU A 167 4.03 -5.40 -22.53
N ASN A 168 4.84 -6.43 -22.80
CA ASN A 168 4.40 -7.83 -22.68
C ASN A 168 4.07 -8.21 -21.23
N LEU A 169 4.87 -7.73 -20.26
CA LEU A 169 4.61 -7.91 -18.83
C LEU A 169 3.24 -7.31 -18.43
N CYS A 170 2.95 -6.09 -18.90
CA CYS A 170 1.66 -5.43 -18.66
C CYS A 170 0.48 -6.18 -19.30
N LYS A 171 0.65 -6.67 -20.54
CA LYS A 171 -0.37 -7.50 -21.19
C LYS A 171 -0.62 -8.79 -20.41
N LYS A 172 0.45 -9.46 -19.98
CA LYS A 172 0.35 -10.74 -19.28
C LYS A 172 -0.35 -10.61 -17.93
N TYR A 173 -0.12 -9.50 -17.22
CA TYR A 173 -0.87 -9.15 -16.01
C TYR A 173 -2.39 -9.16 -16.25
N TYR A 174 -2.87 -8.45 -17.27
CA TYR A 174 -4.30 -8.42 -17.58
C TYR A 174 -4.85 -9.75 -18.10
N GLU A 175 -4.06 -10.51 -18.87
CA GLU A 175 -4.44 -11.86 -19.30
C GLU A 175 -4.68 -12.77 -18.09
N LEU A 176 -3.74 -12.80 -17.14
CA LEU A 176 -3.84 -13.65 -15.95
C LEU A 176 -5.02 -13.26 -15.05
N LEU A 177 -5.27 -11.96 -14.87
CA LEU A 177 -6.45 -11.47 -14.15
C LEU A 177 -7.75 -11.89 -14.85
N LYS A 178 -7.79 -11.85 -16.19
CA LYS A 178 -8.97 -12.25 -16.96
C LYS A 178 -9.20 -13.76 -16.94
N GLU A 179 -8.13 -14.55 -16.92
CA GLU A 179 -8.22 -16.01 -16.85
C GLU A 179 -8.79 -16.49 -15.50
N ASP A 180 -8.58 -15.73 -14.42
CA ASP A 180 -9.10 -16.01 -13.08
C ASP A 180 -8.73 -17.41 -12.54
N LYS A 181 -7.51 -17.85 -12.86
CA LYS A 181 -6.96 -19.16 -12.42
C LYS A 181 -5.88 -19.04 -11.36
N VAL A 182 -5.29 -17.86 -11.22
CA VAL A 182 -4.18 -17.59 -10.31
C VAL A 182 -4.62 -16.46 -9.37
N GLN A 183 -4.29 -16.60 -8.09
CA GLN A 183 -4.68 -15.63 -7.07
C GLN A 183 -3.97 -14.27 -7.32
N ASP A 184 -4.71 -13.16 -7.22
CA ASP A 184 -4.25 -11.79 -7.54
C ASP A 184 -2.89 -11.42 -6.93
N LEU A 185 -2.65 -11.71 -5.64
CA LEU A 185 -1.37 -11.39 -4.97
C LEU A 185 -0.20 -12.16 -5.55
N ILE A 186 -0.42 -13.39 -6.05
CA ILE A 186 0.62 -14.14 -6.77
C ILE A 186 0.93 -13.45 -8.10
N ILE A 187 -0.09 -13.04 -8.85
CA ILE A 187 0.07 -12.30 -10.11
C ILE A 187 0.83 -10.98 -9.86
N ILE A 188 0.48 -10.24 -8.80
CA ILE A 188 1.15 -8.98 -8.43
C ILE A 188 2.60 -9.25 -8.03
N ALA A 189 2.85 -10.26 -7.20
CA ALA A 189 4.21 -10.63 -6.80
C ALA A 189 5.07 -11.00 -8.02
N SER A 190 4.54 -11.81 -8.95
CA SER A 190 5.22 -12.15 -10.21
C SER A 190 5.49 -10.92 -11.06
N PHE A 191 4.51 -10.02 -11.20
CA PHE A 191 4.69 -8.77 -11.94
C PHE A 191 5.86 -7.95 -11.40
N VAL A 192 5.90 -7.77 -10.08
CA VAL A 192 6.94 -6.98 -9.40
C VAL A 192 8.30 -7.64 -9.57
N MET A 193 8.40 -8.97 -9.42
CA MET A 193 9.66 -9.70 -9.63
C MET A 193 10.15 -9.56 -11.07
N ASP A 194 9.28 -9.72 -12.07
CA ASP A 194 9.65 -9.58 -13.48
C ASP A 194 10.08 -8.15 -13.82
N PHE A 195 9.40 -7.14 -13.27
CA PHE A 195 9.82 -5.74 -13.42
C PHE A 195 11.22 -5.51 -12.83
N ILE A 196 11.49 -6.02 -11.62
CA ILE A 196 12.81 -5.98 -10.97
C ILE A 196 13.88 -6.64 -11.84
N LEU A 197 13.58 -7.80 -12.42
CA LEU A 197 14.49 -8.54 -13.29
C LEU A 197 14.77 -7.79 -14.59
N ILE A 198 13.75 -7.21 -15.23
CA ILE A 198 13.92 -6.40 -16.44
C ILE A 198 14.82 -5.18 -16.14
N SER A 199 14.67 -4.55 -14.97
CA SER A 199 15.36 -3.31 -14.57
C SER A 199 15.37 -2.30 -15.74
N PRO A 200 14.19 -1.79 -16.12
CA PRO A 200 14.01 -1.08 -17.39
C PRO A 200 14.66 0.31 -17.42
N PHE A 201 15.01 0.88 -16.28
CA PHE A 201 15.52 2.24 -16.15
C PHE A 201 17.01 2.26 -15.78
N LYS A 202 17.67 3.41 -16.00
CA LYS A 202 19.06 3.61 -15.58
C LYS A 202 19.17 3.75 -14.06
N GLU A 203 18.25 4.49 -13.45
CA GLU A 203 18.16 4.77 -12.03
C GLU A 203 16.71 4.49 -11.54
N ASP A 204 16.48 4.53 -10.24
CA ASP A 204 15.13 4.50 -9.63
C ASP A 204 14.26 3.25 -9.89
N ASN A 205 14.84 2.15 -10.37
CA ASN A 205 14.11 0.87 -10.54
C ASN A 205 13.48 0.37 -9.24
N LEU A 206 14.17 0.51 -8.10
CA LEU A 206 13.62 0.11 -6.79
C LEU A 206 12.45 1.01 -6.36
N ALA A 207 12.58 2.32 -6.55
CA ALA A 207 11.50 3.27 -6.28
C ALA A 207 10.28 2.99 -7.16
N MET A 208 10.49 2.70 -8.45
CA MET A 208 9.43 2.29 -9.36
C MET A 208 8.79 0.95 -8.97
N ALA A 209 9.56 -0.03 -8.50
CA ALA A 209 9.01 -1.30 -8.02
C ALA A 209 8.09 -1.09 -6.80
N LYS A 210 8.47 -0.21 -5.87
CA LYS A 210 7.62 0.18 -4.72
C LYS A 210 6.32 0.87 -5.17
N ILE A 211 6.42 1.81 -6.11
CA ILE A 211 5.26 2.52 -6.69
C ILE A 211 4.31 1.55 -7.42
N LEU A 212 4.86 0.64 -8.22
CA LEU A 212 4.07 -0.35 -8.95
C LEU A 212 3.42 -1.35 -7.99
N THR A 213 4.10 -1.75 -6.92
CA THR A 213 3.50 -2.60 -5.88
C THR A 213 2.28 -1.92 -5.25
N LEU A 214 2.42 -0.65 -4.84
CA LEU A 214 1.31 0.14 -4.29
C LEU A 214 0.14 0.23 -5.29
N LEU A 215 0.43 0.58 -6.54
CA LEU A 215 -0.57 0.73 -7.58
C LEU A 215 -1.33 -0.57 -7.83
N LEU A 216 -0.63 -1.68 -8.03
CA LEU A 216 -1.23 -2.98 -8.33
C LEU A 216 -2.05 -3.52 -7.15
N LEU A 217 -1.58 -3.35 -5.91
CA LEU A 217 -2.34 -3.72 -4.72
C LEU A 217 -3.65 -2.93 -4.63
N ASN A 218 -3.58 -1.59 -4.79
CA ASN A 218 -4.78 -0.74 -4.79
C ASN A 218 -5.76 -1.14 -5.90
N LYS A 219 -5.27 -1.39 -7.13
CA LYS A 219 -6.12 -1.82 -8.26
C LYS A 219 -6.80 -3.18 -8.03
N SER A 220 -6.17 -4.09 -7.29
CA SER A 220 -6.77 -5.37 -6.88
C SER A 220 -7.53 -5.30 -5.55
N GLY A 221 -7.80 -4.10 -5.02
CA GLY A 221 -8.58 -3.88 -3.80
C GLY A 221 -7.85 -4.21 -2.47
N TYR A 222 -6.53 -4.43 -2.52
CA TYR A 222 -5.66 -4.52 -1.35
C TYR A 222 -5.14 -3.12 -1.01
N GLU A 223 -6.02 -2.27 -0.50
CA GLU A 223 -5.77 -0.83 -0.27
C GLU A 223 -4.97 -0.52 1.01
N ILE A 224 -4.27 -1.50 1.57
CA ILE A 224 -3.52 -1.35 2.82
C ILE A 224 -2.46 -0.25 2.73
N GLY A 225 -1.80 -0.11 1.57
CA GLY A 225 -0.80 0.94 1.33
C GLY A 225 -1.34 2.37 1.28
N ARG A 226 -2.66 2.56 1.37
CA ARG A 226 -3.31 3.87 1.55
C ARG A 226 -3.41 4.29 3.02
N PHE A 227 -3.23 3.34 3.95
CA PHE A 227 -3.46 3.53 5.39
C PHE A 227 -2.25 3.18 6.24
N THR A 228 -1.24 2.52 5.67
CA THR A 228 0.04 2.26 6.33
C THR A 228 1.17 2.32 5.32
N SER A 229 2.40 2.47 5.82
CA SER A 229 3.62 2.51 5.00
C SER A 229 3.88 1.17 4.34
N LEU A 230 4.10 1.18 3.02
CA LEU A 230 4.76 0.09 2.31
C LEU A 230 6.25 0.41 2.02
N GLY A 231 6.80 1.46 2.63
CA GLY A 231 8.14 1.97 2.28
C GLY A 231 9.30 1.03 2.67
N LYS A 232 9.07 0.14 3.63
CA LYS A 232 10.02 -0.91 4.05
C LYS A 232 10.07 -2.11 3.09
N LEU A 233 9.26 -2.11 2.03
CA LEU A 233 9.20 -3.19 1.03
C LEU A 233 10.48 -3.21 0.18
N TYR A 234 11.28 -4.28 0.29
CA TYR A 234 12.58 -4.46 -0.39
C TYR A 234 13.56 -3.30 -0.17
N TYR A 235 14.59 -3.53 0.64
CA TYR A 235 15.80 -2.72 0.63
C TYR A 235 16.79 -3.26 -0.42
N ASP A 236 17.87 -2.52 -0.68
CA ASP A 236 18.88 -2.88 -1.67
C ASP A 236 19.36 -4.34 -1.49
N GLU A 237 19.55 -4.80 -0.25
CA GLU A 237 19.96 -6.17 0.05
C GLU A 237 18.94 -7.23 -0.42
N ASN A 238 17.65 -7.04 -0.12
CA ASN A 238 16.60 -7.97 -0.55
C ASN A 238 16.40 -7.91 -2.07
N TYR A 239 16.47 -6.70 -2.64
CA TYR A 239 16.38 -6.49 -4.08
C TYR A 239 17.49 -7.27 -4.82
N ILE A 240 18.74 -7.15 -4.37
CA ILE A 240 19.89 -7.87 -4.93
C ILE A 240 19.74 -9.39 -4.71
N TYR A 241 19.34 -9.81 -3.50
CA TYR A 241 19.12 -11.21 -3.16
C TYR A 241 18.13 -11.88 -4.11
N PHE A 242 16.93 -11.32 -4.27
CA PHE A 242 15.90 -11.90 -5.11
C PHE A 242 16.27 -11.81 -6.59
N LYS A 243 16.87 -10.71 -7.04
CA LYS A 243 17.39 -10.63 -8.41
C LYS A 243 18.38 -11.76 -8.70
N THR A 244 19.31 -12.02 -7.78
CA THR A 244 20.30 -13.11 -7.90
C THR A 244 19.68 -14.50 -7.81
N LEU A 245 18.60 -14.65 -7.04
CA LEU A 245 17.89 -15.92 -6.90
C LEU A 245 17.28 -16.37 -8.23
N PHE A 246 16.69 -15.42 -8.97
CA PHE A 246 15.97 -15.67 -10.22
C PHE A 246 16.83 -15.59 -11.50
N THR A 247 18.05 -15.03 -11.44
CA THR A 247 18.95 -15.00 -12.61
C THR A 247 19.54 -16.36 -12.96
N LYS A 248 19.59 -17.28 -12.00
CA LYS A 248 20.17 -18.61 -12.22
C LYS A 248 19.13 -19.54 -12.84
N GLN A 249 19.31 -19.88 -14.11
CA GLN A 249 18.48 -20.84 -14.85
C GLN A 249 18.31 -22.17 -14.08
N GLY A 250 17.07 -22.63 -13.95
CA GLY A 250 16.71 -23.84 -13.21
C GLY A 250 15.79 -24.76 -13.99
N ASP A 251 15.50 -25.91 -13.39
CA ASP A 251 14.34 -26.72 -13.77
C ASP A 251 13.07 -26.19 -13.09
N PHE A 252 11.93 -26.81 -13.39
CA PHE A 252 10.64 -26.42 -12.85
C PHE A 252 10.59 -26.44 -11.32
N GLU A 253 11.23 -27.43 -10.67
CA GLU A 253 11.27 -27.53 -9.21
C GLU A 253 12.00 -26.34 -8.61
N ARG A 254 13.10 -25.92 -9.23
CA ARG A 254 13.86 -24.75 -8.82
C ARG A 254 13.09 -23.44 -9.03
N ASP A 255 12.38 -23.30 -10.14
CA ASP A 255 11.53 -22.13 -10.39
C ASP A 255 10.41 -22.06 -9.34
N SER A 256 9.80 -23.20 -9.02
CA SER A 256 8.82 -23.32 -7.94
C SER A 256 9.40 -22.93 -6.58
N TYR A 257 10.60 -23.40 -6.25
CA TYR A 257 11.29 -23.05 -5.00
C TYR A 257 11.60 -21.55 -4.91
N ASN A 258 12.16 -20.97 -5.97
CA ASN A 258 12.49 -19.55 -6.04
C ASN A 258 11.24 -18.69 -5.87
N MET A 259 10.14 -19.06 -6.53
CA MET A 259 8.87 -18.36 -6.40
C MET A 259 8.27 -18.49 -5.00
N ASN A 260 8.35 -19.65 -4.35
CA ASN A 260 7.88 -19.77 -2.96
C ASN A 260 8.65 -18.85 -2.01
N LYS A 261 9.98 -18.73 -2.16
CA LYS A 261 10.76 -17.78 -1.36
C LYS A 261 10.35 -16.33 -1.58
N TRP A 262 10.12 -15.96 -2.83
CA TRP A 262 9.66 -14.63 -3.18
C TRP A 262 8.26 -14.34 -2.62
N LEU A 263 7.33 -15.27 -2.82
CA LEU A 263 5.96 -15.18 -2.27
C LEU A 263 5.99 -15.10 -0.75
N ASP A 264 6.85 -15.86 -0.09
CA ASP A 264 6.93 -15.89 1.37
C ASP A 264 7.29 -14.50 1.91
N TYR A 265 8.30 -13.87 1.31
CA TYR A 265 8.70 -12.50 1.64
C TYR A 265 7.64 -11.47 1.26
N PHE A 266 7.14 -11.52 0.02
CA PHE A 266 6.20 -10.53 -0.51
C PHE A 266 4.91 -10.51 0.31
N LEU A 267 4.40 -11.68 0.66
CA LEU A 267 3.17 -11.81 1.45
C LEU A 267 3.40 -11.54 2.94
N GLU A 268 4.55 -11.91 3.50
CA GLU A 268 4.88 -11.55 4.90
C GLU A 268 4.82 -10.04 5.07
N PHE A 269 5.39 -9.30 4.13
CA PHE A 269 5.39 -7.85 4.17
C PHE A 269 3.97 -7.26 4.19
N ILE A 270 3.10 -7.74 3.31
CA ILE A 270 1.71 -7.29 3.25
C ILE A 270 0.96 -7.65 4.53
N LEU A 271 1.23 -8.85 5.06
CA LEU A 271 0.61 -9.33 6.29
C LEU A 271 1.00 -8.43 7.48
N ILE A 272 2.28 -8.13 7.65
CA ILE A 272 2.78 -7.21 8.68
C ILE A 272 2.12 -5.84 8.53
N ALA A 273 1.99 -5.31 7.31
CA ALA A 273 1.32 -4.03 7.08
C ALA A 273 -0.13 -4.03 7.59
N TYR A 274 -0.88 -5.11 7.36
CA TYR A 274 -2.24 -5.27 7.91
C TYR A 274 -2.26 -5.39 9.44
N GLU A 275 -1.31 -6.11 10.02
CA GLU A 275 -1.18 -6.31 11.46
C GLU A 275 -0.83 -5.00 12.17
N ASP A 276 0.16 -4.26 11.67
CA ASP A 276 0.58 -2.95 12.18
C ASP A 276 -0.59 -1.95 12.18
N LEU A 277 -1.34 -1.88 11.08
CA LEU A 277 -2.50 -1.00 10.99
C LEU A 277 -3.58 -1.40 12.00
N THR A 278 -3.83 -2.69 12.14
CA THR A 278 -4.83 -3.21 13.08
C THR A 278 -4.43 -2.90 14.52
N GLU A 279 -3.15 -3.03 14.87
CA GLU A 279 -2.62 -2.67 16.18
C GLU A 279 -2.72 -1.16 16.44
N GLU A 280 -2.30 -0.31 15.49
CA GLU A 280 -2.42 1.16 15.58
C GLU A 280 -3.89 1.60 15.77
N MET A 281 -4.82 0.94 15.09
CA MET A 281 -6.26 1.17 15.24
C MET A 281 -6.82 0.67 16.56
N ASN A 282 -6.29 -0.43 17.12
CA ASN A 282 -6.67 -0.90 18.45
C ASN A 282 -6.12 0.02 19.56
N LEU A 283 -4.91 0.55 19.39
CA LEU A 283 -4.30 1.51 20.31
C LEU A 283 -5.05 2.85 20.29
N THR A 284 -5.45 3.34 19.11
CA THR A 284 -6.26 4.56 18.98
C THR A 284 -7.73 4.33 19.37
N GLY A 285 -8.28 3.14 19.11
CA GLY A 285 -9.61 2.67 19.52
C GLY A 285 -9.73 2.43 21.03
N ASN A 286 -8.62 2.21 21.73
CA ASN A 286 -8.52 2.15 23.19
C ASN A 286 -8.59 3.52 23.88
N LYS A 287 -8.84 4.62 23.16
CA LYS A 287 -9.57 5.75 23.75
C LYS A 287 -11.00 5.28 24.02
N LYS A 288 -11.19 4.56 25.14
CA LYS A 288 -12.49 4.06 25.67
C LYS A 288 -13.63 4.92 25.14
N GLU A 289 -14.51 4.35 24.31
CA GLU A 289 -15.72 5.04 23.87
C GLU A 289 -16.37 5.64 25.13
N THR A 290 -16.35 6.97 25.22
CA THR A 290 -16.73 7.61 26.48
C THR A 290 -18.18 7.25 26.79
N LYS A 291 -18.53 7.15 28.08
CA LYS A 291 -19.92 6.91 28.50
C LYS A 291 -20.88 7.87 27.80
N THR A 292 -20.44 9.11 27.55
CA THR A 292 -21.15 10.11 26.76
C THR A 292 -21.41 9.67 25.32
N ARG A 293 -20.37 9.24 24.60
CA ARG A 293 -20.48 8.81 23.19
C ARG A 293 -21.36 7.57 23.03
N ARG A 294 -21.30 6.62 23.98
CA ARG A 294 -22.18 5.45 24.04
C ARG A 294 -23.66 5.84 24.18
N ILE A 295 -23.97 6.79 25.08
CA ILE A 295 -25.33 7.32 25.24
C ILE A 295 -25.80 8.04 23.97
N GLU A 296 -24.96 8.89 23.39
CA GLU A 296 -25.30 9.63 22.15
C GLU A 296 -25.55 8.69 20.97
N LYS A 297 -24.78 7.60 20.85
CA LYS A 297 -24.96 6.58 19.83
C LYS A 297 -26.33 5.90 19.93
N ILE A 298 -26.76 5.52 21.14
CA ILE A 298 -28.09 4.94 21.39
C ILE A 298 -29.21 5.92 21.03
N ILE A 299 -29.08 7.18 21.44
CA ILE A 299 -30.06 8.22 21.11
C ILE A 299 -30.15 8.42 19.58
N ASN A 300 -29.00 8.45 18.91
CA ASN A 300 -28.93 8.63 17.46
C ASN A 300 -29.49 7.43 16.68
N SER A 301 -29.28 6.20 17.15
CA SER A 301 -29.82 5.00 16.52
C SER A 301 -31.30 4.75 16.82
N THR A 302 -31.86 5.34 17.87
CA THR A 302 -33.28 5.15 18.21
C THR A 302 -34.18 5.91 17.25
N LEU A 303 -35.16 5.22 16.66
CA LEU A 303 -36.19 5.81 15.80
C LEU A 303 -37.40 6.20 16.65
N GLY A 304 -37.87 7.45 16.48
CA GLY A 304 -39.02 7.96 17.21
C GLY A 304 -38.70 8.41 18.65
N TYR A 305 -39.58 8.06 19.58
CA TYR A 305 -39.46 8.46 20.99
C TYR A 305 -38.57 7.50 21.77
N PHE A 306 -37.82 8.03 22.73
CA PHE A 306 -36.99 7.26 23.64
C PHE A 306 -37.08 7.79 25.07
N THR A 307 -36.74 6.94 26.02
CA THR A 307 -36.69 7.23 27.45
C THR A 307 -35.28 7.05 27.98
N LYS A 308 -35.03 7.56 29.20
CA LYS A 308 -33.76 7.27 29.91
C LYS A 308 -33.66 5.80 30.30
N ASP A 309 -34.78 5.12 30.49
CA ASP A 309 -34.83 3.68 30.80
C ASP A 309 -34.38 2.85 29.60
N ASP A 310 -34.73 3.24 28.37
CA ASP A 310 -34.24 2.58 27.15
C ASP A 310 -32.71 2.64 27.05
N VAL A 311 -32.13 3.79 27.39
CA VAL A 311 -30.66 3.96 27.44
C VAL A 311 -30.06 3.14 28.58
N ARG A 312 -30.71 3.08 29.75
CA ARG A 312 -30.23 2.29 30.89
C ARG A 312 -30.24 0.79 30.58
N ASN A 313 -31.26 0.30 29.87
CA ASN A 313 -31.36 -1.09 29.45
C ASN A 313 -30.28 -1.48 28.44
N GLN A 314 -29.91 -0.56 27.54
CA GLN A 314 -28.85 -0.78 26.55
C GLN A 314 -27.43 -0.50 27.08
N CYS A 315 -27.30 0.20 28.22
CA CYS A 315 -26.03 0.51 28.87
C CYS A 315 -26.14 0.36 30.40
N PRO A 316 -26.30 -0.87 30.93
CA PRO A 316 -26.49 -1.11 32.36
C PRO A 316 -25.26 -0.74 33.21
N ASP A 317 -24.08 -0.62 32.60
CA ASP A 317 -22.83 -0.24 33.24
C ASP A 317 -22.64 1.29 33.41
N ILE A 318 -23.55 2.10 32.84
CA ILE A 318 -23.47 3.56 32.92
C ILE A 318 -24.32 4.09 34.08
N PRO A 319 -23.71 4.78 35.08
CA PRO A 319 -24.46 5.35 36.18
C PRO A 319 -25.48 6.41 35.72
N GLU A 320 -26.66 6.39 36.33
CA GLU A 320 -27.74 7.34 36.06
C GLU A 320 -27.35 8.83 36.09
N PRO A 321 -26.45 9.30 36.98
CA PRO A 321 -25.94 10.67 36.92
C PRO A 321 -25.29 11.04 35.58
N THR A 322 -24.61 10.07 34.95
CA THR A 322 -23.97 10.28 33.64
C THR A 322 -25.01 10.39 32.54
N ILE A 323 -26.03 9.52 32.54
CA ILE A 323 -27.17 9.58 31.61
C ILE A 323 -27.87 10.94 31.74
N ASN A 324 -28.15 11.38 32.97
CA ASN A 324 -28.78 12.68 33.24
C ASN A 324 -27.94 13.86 32.73
N ARG A 325 -26.62 13.83 32.94
CA ARG A 325 -25.71 14.88 32.45
C ARG A 325 -25.74 14.96 30.92
N VAL A 326 -25.68 13.83 30.23
CA VAL A 326 -25.70 13.79 28.75
C VAL A 326 -27.03 14.28 28.20
N PHE A 327 -28.16 13.82 28.75
CA PHE A 327 -29.49 14.30 28.35
C PHE A 327 -29.64 15.81 28.56
N ASN A 328 -29.14 16.34 29.68
CA ASN A 328 -29.16 17.79 29.94
C ASN A 328 -28.32 18.57 28.95
N ASN A 329 -27.13 18.08 28.59
CA ASN A 329 -26.25 18.71 27.61
C ASN A 329 -26.87 18.68 26.20
N LEU A 330 -27.44 17.55 25.79
CA LEU A 330 -28.13 17.39 24.51
C LEU A 330 -29.38 18.28 24.43
N ARG A 331 -30.11 18.42 25.54
CA ARG A 331 -31.24 19.34 25.62
C ARG A 331 -30.80 20.80 25.53
N LYS A 332 -29.76 21.20 26.27
CA LYS A 332 -29.21 22.57 26.23
C LYS A 332 -28.68 22.95 24.86
N SER A 333 -28.07 21.99 24.15
CA SER A 333 -27.59 22.16 22.77
C SER A 333 -28.67 22.00 21.71
N GLY A 334 -29.94 21.80 22.09
CA GLY A 334 -31.06 21.74 21.17
C GLY A 334 -31.16 20.45 20.33
N LYS A 335 -30.36 19.42 20.63
CA LYS A 335 -30.34 18.14 19.89
C LYS A 335 -31.50 17.21 20.25
N ILE A 336 -32.05 17.33 21.46
CA ILE A 336 -33.21 16.55 21.92
C ILE A 336 -34.21 17.45 22.64
N GLU A 337 -35.48 17.07 22.63
CA GLU A 337 -36.54 17.76 23.36
C GLU A 337 -37.46 16.80 24.13
N VAL A 338 -38.07 17.33 25.19
CA VAL A 338 -39.03 16.59 26.03
C VAL A 338 -40.42 16.69 25.39
N VAL A 339 -41.02 15.53 25.13
CA VAL A 339 -42.35 15.42 24.51
C VAL A 339 -43.42 15.18 25.58
N ALA A 340 -43.10 14.38 26.60
CA ALA A 340 -44.00 14.11 27.72
C ALA A 340 -43.22 14.19 29.05
N LYS A 341 -43.80 14.86 30.05
CA LYS A 341 -43.22 15.00 31.40
C LYS A 341 -43.79 13.93 32.34
N GLY A 342 -42.98 13.46 33.30
CA GLY A 342 -43.38 12.47 34.31
C GLY A 342 -42.28 11.44 34.59
N ARG A 343 -42.61 10.42 35.39
CA ARG A 343 -41.69 9.31 35.74
C ARG A 343 -41.20 8.54 34.52
N SER A 344 -41.98 8.53 33.44
CA SER A 344 -41.65 7.93 32.13
C SER A 344 -41.53 9.02 31.06
N ALA A 345 -40.69 10.02 31.31
CA ALA A 345 -40.50 11.14 30.38
C ALA A 345 -40.04 10.64 29.01
N LYS A 346 -40.76 11.03 27.96
CA LYS A 346 -40.44 10.71 26.56
C LYS A 346 -39.69 11.85 25.91
N TRP A 347 -38.64 11.50 25.19
CA TRP A 347 -37.74 12.41 24.48
C TRP A 347 -37.81 12.11 23.00
N LYS A 348 -37.60 13.12 22.16
CA LYS A 348 -37.33 12.94 20.73
C LYS A 348 -36.11 13.73 20.32
N LYS A 349 -35.45 13.25 19.25
CA LYS A 349 -34.45 14.03 18.53
C LYS A 349 -35.14 15.22 17.86
N LYS A 350 -34.46 16.35 17.84
CA LYS A 350 -34.90 17.54 17.13
C LYS A 350 -34.44 17.53 15.68
#